data_AF-A0A089MNZ8-F1
#
_entry.id   AF-A0A089MNZ8-F1
#
_cell.length_a   1.000
_cell.length_b   1.000
_cell.length_c   1.000
_cell.angle_alpha   90.00
_cell.angle_beta   90.00
_cell.angle_gamma   90.00
#
_symmetry.space_group_name_H-M   'P 1'
#
loop_
_entity.id
_entity.type
_entity.pdbx_description
1 polymer ?
#
loop_
_entity_poly.entity_id
_entity_poly.type
_entity_poly.pdbx_seq_one_letter_code
_entity_poly.pdbx_strand_id
1 'polypeptide(L)'
;MEEVNSMSNTGTAGEYRQAALGSIEVLELCLEKFAFTELTRQQMNQFFRLSSGPAEAENITRRISGVYMAFLSKTNFKLKTAESNSLLFTQLKQELEEIKTALRELD
;
A
#
# COMPACT_ATOMS: atom_id res chain seq x y z
N MET A 1 17.54 22.15 27.93
CA MET A 1 16.43 21.36 27.35
C MET A 1 16.38 21.75 25.89
N GLU A 2 16.92 20.91 25.02
CA GLU A 2 16.69 21.07 23.58
C GLU A 2 15.24 20.66 23.34
N GLU A 3 14.41 21.62 22.96
CA GLU A 3 13.13 21.36 22.35
C GLU A 3 13.42 20.65 21.04
N VAL A 4 13.32 19.31 21.06
CA VAL A 4 13.28 18.51 19.84
C VAL A 4 11.99 18.92 19.15
N ASN A 5 12.11 19.89 18.26
CA ASN A 5 11.10 20.27 17.31
C ASN A 5 10.73 18.99 16.55
N SER A 6 9.68 18.30 16.99
CA SER A 6 9.04 17.28 16.19
C SER A 6 8.38 18.03 15.05
N MET A 7 9.18 18.36 14.02
CA MET A 7 8.65 18.71 12.72
C MET A 7 7.89 17.48 12.25
N SER A 8 6.60 17.45 12.56
CA SER A 8 5.64 16.57 11.92
C SER A 8 5.83 16.81 10.44
N ASN A 9 6.51 15.88 9.77
CA ASN A 9 6.76 15.92 8.35
C ASN A 9 5.44 15.52 7.67
N THR A 10 4.38 16.29 7.91
CA THR A 10 3.07 16.13 7.27
C THR A 10 3.26 16.55 5.82
N GLY A 11 3.47 15.57 4.95
CA GLY A 11 3.40 15.79 3.51
C GLY A 11 2.01 16.36 3.16
N THR A 12 1.97 17.20 2.14
CA THR A 12 0.71 17.71 1.59
C THR A 12 -0.21 16.56 1.17
N ALA A 13 -1.52 16.80 1.11
CA ALA A 13 -2.47 15.81 0.61
C ALA A 13 -2.09 15.28 -0.80
N GLY A 14 -1.49 16.14 -1.64
CA GLY A 14 -0.93 15.77 -2.94
C GLY A 14 0.26 14.81 -2.85
N GLU A 15 1.22 15.06 -1.95
CA GLU A 15 2.37 14.17 -1.72
C GLU A 15 1.92 12.81 -1.16
N TYR A 16 0.97 12.80 -0.22
CA TYR A 16 0.36 11.57 0.27
C TYR A 16 -0.31 10.79 -0.87
N ARG A 17 -1.14 11.46 -1.69
CA ARG A 17 -1.82 10.83 -2.82
C ARG A 17 -0.83 10.21 -3.80
N GLN A 18 0.23 10.93 -4.14
CA GLN A 18 1.29 10.40 -5.01
C GLN A 18 1.99 9.17 -4.41
N ALA A 19 2.33 9.23 -3.12
CA ALA A 19 2.97 8.11 -2.43
C ALA A 19 2.03 6.88 -2.33
N ALA A 20 0.73 7.10 -2.10
CA ALA A 20 -0.27 6.05 -2.05
C ALA A 20 -0.48 5.39 -3.42
N LEU A 21 -0.60 6.19 -4.49
CA LEU A 21 -0.70 5.68 -5.87
C LEU A 21 0.54 4.86 -6.26
N GLY A 22 1.75 5.36 -5.96
CA GLY A 22 2.98 4.60 -6.21
C GLY A 22 3.03 3.28 -5.45
N SER A 23 2.53 3.24 -4.21
CA SER A 23 2.45 2.00 -3.42
C SER A 23 1.45 1.00 -3.99
N ILE A 24 0.32 1.50 -4.50
CA ILE A 24 -0.68 0.67 -5.18
C ILE A 24 -0.09 0.04 -6.44
N GLU A 25 0.58 0.82 -7.31
CA GLU A 25 1.21 0.31 -8.52
C GLU A 25 2.25 -0.79 -8.21
N VAL A 26 3.03 -0.61 -7.15
CA VAL A 26 3.99 -1.61 -6.68
C VAL A 26 3.30 -2.91 -6.26
N LEU A 27 2.17 -2.82 -5.53
CA LEU A 27 1.39 -3.99 -5.14
C LEU A 27 0.76 -4.68 -6.35
N GLU A 28 0.25 -3.94 -7.33
CA GLU A 28 -0.30 -4.51 -8.57
C GLU A 28 0.74 -5.31 -9.33
N LEU A 29 1.95 -4.75 -9.48
CA LEU A 29 3.07 -5.43 -10.10
C LEU A 29 3.46 -6.71 -9.35
N CYS A 30 3.38 -6.72 -8.01
CA CYS A 30 3.61 -7.92 -7.22
C CYS A 30 2.57 -9.02 -7.50
N LEU A 31 1.30 -8.64 -7.61
CA LEU A 31 0.20 -9.56 -7.92
C LEU A 31 0.33 -10.13 -9.33
N GLU A 32 0.70 -9.30 -10.32
CA GLU A 32 0.88 -9.73 -11.70
C GLU A 32 2.10 -10.63 -11.90
N LYS A 33 3.25 -10.20 -11.36
CA LYS A 33 4.52 -10.93 -11.54
C LYS A 33 4.62 -12.13 -10.63
N PHE A 34 3.79 -12.21 -9.59
CA PHE A 34 3.92 -13.19 -8.51
C PHE A 34 5.31 -13.11 -7.87
N ALA A 35 5.73 -11.90 -7.54
CA ALA A 35 7.08 -11.65 -7.05
C ALA A 35 7.05 -10.56 -5.99
N PHE A 36 7.81 -10.78 -4.91
CA PHE A 36 8.04 -9.80 -3.87
C PHE A 36 9.55 -9.59 -3.72
N THR A 37 10.02 -8.40 -4.06
CA THR A 37 11.45 -8.07 -4.01
C THR A 37 11.78 -7.24 -2.78
N GLU A 38 13.06 -7.19 -2.40
CA GLU A 38 13.49 -6.31 -1.31
C GLU A 38 13.24 -4.83 -1.64
N LEU A 39 13.34 -4.43 -2.91
CA LEU A 39 12.97 -3.09 -3.37
C LEU A 39 11.49 -2.80 -3.07
N THR A 40 10.60 -3.74 -3.38
CA THR A 40 9.16 -3.64 -3.05
C THR A 40 8.96 -3.43 -1.55
N ARG A 41 9.66 -4.21 -0.72
CA ARG A 41 9.60 -4.06 0.74
C ARG A 41 10.03 -2.67 1.17
N GLN A 42 11.12 -2.15 0.63
CA GLN A 42 11.64 -0.83 0.96
C GLN A 42 10.66 0.27 0.55
N GLN A 43 10.06 0.18 -0.64
CA GLN A 43 9.04 1.12 -1.11
C GLN A 43 7.80 1.12 -0.20
N MET A 44 7.29 -0.05 0.17
CA MET A 44 6.16 -0.16 1.09
C MET A 44 6.51 0.38 2.48
N ASN A 45 7.70 0.06 3.01
CA ASN A 45 8.17 0.59 4.28
C ASN A 45 8.33 2.12 4.25
N GLN A 46 8.79 2.68 3.14
CA GLN A 46 8.90 4.12 2.95
C GLN A 46 7.51 4.77 2.97
N PHE A 47 6.54 4.20 2.26
CA PHE A 47 5.16 4.67 2.32
C PHE A 47 4.62 4.66 3.75
N PHE A 48 4.72 3.54 4.47
CA PHE A 48 4.21 3.43 5.86
C PHE A 48 4.96 4.30 6.87
N ARG A 49 6.21 4.70 6.58
CA ARG A 49 6.97 5.65 7.41
C ARG A 49 6.60 7.11 7.14
N LEU A 50 6.25 7.43 5.90
CA LEU A 50 5.89 8.78 5.46
C LEU A 50 4.41 9.09 5.63
N SER A 51 3.55 8.08 5.74
CA SER A 51 2.09 8.22 5.78
C SER A 51 1.57 8.60 7.17
N SER A 52 1.98 9.76 7.67
CA SER A 52 1.06 10.61 8.43
C SER A 52 0.29 11.46 7.42
N GLY A 53 -0.61 10.81 6.67
CA GLY A 53 -1.56 11.52 5.81
C GLY A 53 -2.56 12.35 6.64
N PRO A 54 -3.40 13.17 6.00
CA PRO A 54 -4.57 13.76 6.66
C PRO A 54 -5.38 12.71 7.42
N ALA A 55 -6.12 13.09 8.46
CA ALA A 55 -6.92 12.13 9.24
C ALA A 55 -7.90 11.34 8.34
N GLU A 56 -8.40 11.97 7.28
CA GLU A 56 -9.25 11.37 6.25
C GLU A 56 -8.54 10.26 5.46
N ALA A 57 -7.21 10.32 5.37
CA ALA A 57 -6.39 9.37 4.64
C ALA A 57 -5.95 8.15 5.46
N GLU A 58 -6.18 8.14 6.78
CA GLU A 58 -5.81 7.01 7.65
C GLU A 58 -6.50 5.71 7.19
N ASN A 59 -7.77 5.79 6.78
CA ASN A 59 -8.51 4.64 6.27
C ASN A 59 -7.84 4.07 5.01
N ILE A 60 -7.37 4.92 4.11
CA ILE A 60 -6.69 4.51 2.87
C ILE A 60 -5.35 3.84 3.21
N THR A 61 -4.55 4.42 4.12
CA THR A 61 -3.28 3.82 4.56
C THR A 61 -3.52 2.44 5.16
N ARG A 62 -4.57 2.29 5.98
CA ARG A 62 -4.97 1.01 6.59
C ARG A 62 -5.37 -0.02 5.54
N ARG A 63 -6.14 0.37 4.52
CA ARG A 63 -6.54 -0.53 3.42
C ARG A 63 -5.33 -1.00 2.61
N ILE A 64 -4.42 -0.09 2.25
CA ILE A 64 -3.16 -0.43 1.55
C ILE A 64 -2.32 -1.41 2.39
N SER A 65 -2.21 -1.16 3.70
CA SER A 65 -1.54 -2.08 4.63
C SER A 65 -2.21 -3.46 4.66
N GLY A 66 -3.55 -3.50 4.67
CA GLY A 66 -4.34 -4.73 4.59
C GLY A 66 -4.02 -5.55 3.34
N VAL A 67 -3.97 -4.91 2.17
CA VAL A 67 -3.61 -5.59 0.91
C VAL A 67 -2.19 -6.14 0.98
N TYR A 68 -1.23 -5.32 1.42
CA TYR A 68 0.16 -5.71 1.57
C TYR A 68 0.34 -6.92 2.49
N MET A 69 -0.26 -6.89 3.68
CA MET A 69 -0.18 -7.98 4.65
C MET A 69 -0.90 -9.23 4.17
N ALA A 70 -2.04 -9.10 3.50
CA ALA A 70 -2.74 -10.24 2.90
C ALA A 70 -1.91 -10.90 1.80
N PHE A 71 -1.27 -10.11 0.93
CA PHE A 71 -0.36 -10.65 -0.07
C PHE A 71 0.81 -11.41 0.57
N LEU A 72 1.44 -10.87 1.63
CA LEU A 72 2.56 -11.56 2.26
C LEU A 72 2.17 -12.80 3.06
N SER A 73 1.01 -12.79 3.74
CA SER A 73 0.61 -13.84 4.68
C SER A 73 -0.24 -14.94 4.05
N LYS A 74 -1.03 -14.63 3.02
CA LYS A 74 -2.01 -15.56 2.43
C LYS A 74 -1.58 -16.11 1.07
N THR A 75 -0.58 -15.51 0.43
CA THR A 75 -0.06 -16.02 -0.85
C THR A 75 0.71 -17.32 -0.63
N ASN A 76 0.35 -18.35 -1.38
CA ASN A 76 1.14 -19.57 -1.45
C ASN A 76 2.32 -19.38 -2.41
N PHE A 77 3.41 -18.81 -1.91
CA PHE A 77 4.63 -18.56 -2.69
C PHE A 77 5.31 -19.84 -3.23
N LYS A 78 4.96 -21.02 -2.71
CA LYS A 78 5.51 -22.30 -3.20
C LYS A 78 4.88 -22.73 -4.53
N LEU A 79 3.66 -22.30 -4.82
CA LEU A 79 2.91 -22.74 -6.01
C LEU A 79 2.12 -21.58 -6.63
N LYS A 80 2.65 -21.00 -7.70
CA LYS A 80 2.01 -19.86 -8.42
C LYS A 80 0.61 -20.19 -8.92
N THR A 81 0.39 -21.40 -9.43
CA THR A 81 -0.87 -21.84 -10.04
C THR A 81 -1.91 -22.34 -9.02
N ALA A 82 -1.65 -22.18 -7.71
CA ALA A 82 -2.62 -22.55 -6.69
C ALA A 82 -3.93 -21.75 -6.88
N GLU A 83 -5.06 -22.44 -6.88
CA GLU A 83 -6.38 -21.82 -7.01
C GLU A 83 -6.63 -20.76 -5.92
N SER A 84 -6.13 -21.01 -4.71
CA SER A 84 -6.14 -20.05 -3.61
C SER A 84 -5.46 -18.73 -3.94
N ASN A 85 -4.37 -18.75 -4.73
CA ASN A 85 -3.70 -17.53 -5.17
C ASN A 85 -4.54 -16.79 -6.21
N SER A 86 -5.18 -17.51 -7.14
CA SER A 86 -6.06 -16.90 -8.15
C SER A 86 -7.22 -16.14 -7.51
N LEU A 87 -7.89 -16.76 -6.54
CA LEU A 87 -8.98 -16.13 -5.79
C LEU A 87 -8.47 -14.93 -4.98
N LEU A 88 -7.38 -15.11 -4.23
CA LEU A 88 -6.77 -14.05 -3.43
C LEU A 88 -6.40 -12.85 -4.31
N PHE A 89 -5.72 -13.06 -5.43
CA PHE A 89 -5.26 -11.95 -6.26
C PHE A 89 -6.39 -11.20 -6.93
N THR A 90 -7.46 -11.90 -7.31
CA THR A 90 -8.68 -11.24 -7.78
C THR A 90 -9.24 -10.30 -6.72
N GLN A 91 -9.33 -10.76 -5.47
CA GLN A 91 -9.82 -9.94 -4.35
C GLN A 91 -8.89 -8.76 -4.05
N LEU A 92 -7.58 -8.98 -4.03
CA LEU A 92 -6.61 -7.93 -3.75
C LEU A 92 -6.56 -6.86 -4.86
N LYS A 93 -6.69 -7.26 -6.13
CA LYS A 93 -6.80 -6.30 -7.25
C LYS A 93 -8.06 -5.46 -7.16
N GLN A 94 -9.19 -6.06 -6.83
CA GLN A 94 -10.44 -5.35 -6.63
C GLN A 94 -10.31 -4.31 -5.50
N GLU A 95 -9.73 -4.71 -4.36
CA GLU A 95 -9.48 -3.81 -3.23
C GLU A 95 -8.56 -2.63 -3.63
N LEU A 96 -7.50 -2.88 -4.41
CA LEU A 96 -6.60 -1.82 -4.90
C LEU A 96 -7.33 -0.80 -5.79
N GLU A 97 -8.23 -1.24 -6.67
CA GLU A 97 -9.05 -0.35 -7.51
C GLU A 97 -10.03 0.51 -6.70
N GLU A 98 -10.62 -0.07 -5.65
CA GLU A 98 -11.47 0.70 -4.73
C GLU A 98 -10.67 1.74 -3.93
N ILE A 99 -9.44 1.40 -3.52
CA ILE A 99 -8.53 2.36 -2.88
C ILE A 99 -8.17 3.48 -3.85
N LYS A 100 -7.88 3.19 -5.12
CA LYS A 100 -7.62 4.22 -6.16
C LYS A 100 -8.82 5.16 -6.32
N THR A 101 -10.03 4.61 -6.27
CA THR A 101 -11.27 5.40 -6.37
C THR A 101 -11.40 6.33 -5.17
N ALA A 102 -11.25 5.82 -3.95
CA ALA A 102 -11.27 6.64 -2.74
C ALA A 102 -10.17 7.72 -2.71
N LEU A 103 -8.99 7.44 -3.26
CA LEU A 103 -7.89 8.41 -3.38
C LEU A 103 -8.23 9.59 -4.30
N ARG A 104 -9.07 9.38 -5.33
CA ARG A 104 -9.54 10.44 -6.23
C ARG A 104 -10.59 11.33 -5.58
N GLU A 105 -11.36 10.78 -4.64
CA GLU A 105 -12.41 11.49 -3.90
C GLU A 105 -11.86 12.33 -2.73
N LEU A 106 -10.58 12.20 -2.42
CA LEU A 106 -9.86 12.91 -1.34
C LEU A 106 -9.53 14.38 -1.64
N ASP A 107 -10.17 14.99 -2.65
CA ASP A 107 -9.98 16.41 -3.02
C ASP A 107 -10.63 17.37 -2.02
#